data_AF-A0AAV2HW50-F1
#
_entry.id   AF-A0AAV2HW50-F1
#
_cell.length_a   1.000
_cell.length_b   1.000
_cell.length_c   1.000
_cell.angle_alpha   90.00
_cell.angle_beta   90.00
_cell.angle_gamma   90.00
#
_symmetry.space_group_name_H-M   'P 1'
#
loop_
_entity.id
_entity.type
_entity.pdbx_description
1 polymer ?
#
loop_
_entity_poly.entity_id
_entity_poly.type
_entity_poly.pdbx_seq_one_letter_code
_entity_poly.pdbx_strand_id
1 'polypeptide(L)' 'RQERENYVIATKVRFSMGVEQNVNNVGLSRRHITASIDKSLDRLHTNYVDLYQV' A
#
# COMPACT_ATOMS: atom_id res chain seq x y z
N ARG A 1 1.95 21.85 9.18
CA ARG A 1 1.29 20.67 8.56
C ARG A 1 0.73 21.14 7.23
N GLN A 2 1.12 20.53 6.10
CA GLN A 2 0.50 20.84 4.80
C GLN A 2 -0.88 20.17 4.75
N GLU A 3 -1.84 20.79 4.07
CA GLU A 3 -3.15 20.16 3.81
C GLU A 3 -2.98 18.95 2.89
N ARG A 4 -3.77 17.89 3.10
CA ARG A 4 -3.67 16.63 2.34
C ARG A 4 -3.73 16.92 0.83
N GLU A 5 -4.61 17.80 0.40
CA GLU A 5 -4.89 18.07 -1.01
C GLU A 5 -3.73 18.74 -1.76
N ASN A 6 -2.75 19.30 -1.05
CA ASN A 6 -1.64 20.04 -1.64
C ASN A 6 -0.43 19.16 -2.03
N TYR A 7 -0.51 17.84 -1.84
CA TYR A 7 0.58 16.93 -2.20
C TYR A 7 0.07 15.57 -2.67
N VAL A 8 0.94 14.88 -3.41
CA VAL A 8 0.70 13.53 -3.96
C VAL A 8 1.37 12.49 -3.07
N ILE A 9 0.59 11.48 -2.66
CA ILE A 9 1.06 10.25 -2.03
C ILE A 9 0.98 9.13 -3.05
N ALA A 10 2.12 8.53 -3.36
CA ALA A 10 2.20 7.29 -4.12
C ALA A 10 2.63 6.13 -3.21
N THR A 11 2.00 4.97 -3.40
CA THR A 11 2.48 3.70 -2.84
C THR A 11 2.42 2.60 -3.90
N LYS A 12 2.97 1.44 -3.57
CA LYS A 12 3.14 0.33 -4.49
C LYS A 12 2.92 -1.00 -3.80
N VAL A 13 2.51 -1.98 -4.59
CA VAL A 13 2.37 -3.38 -4.19
C VAL A 13 2.95 -4.26 -5.28
N ARG A 14 3.57 -5.38 -4.89
CA ARG A 14 3.99 -6.51 -5.75
C ARG A 14 5.06 -7.31 -5.03
N PHE A 15 6.06 -6.61 -4.51
CA PHE A 15 7.23 -7.23 -3.88
C PHE A 15 6.88 -7.80 -2.51
N SER A 16 7.70 -8.76 -2.08
CA SER A 16 7.49 -9.44 -0.80
C SER A 16 7.46 -8.44 0.36
N MET A 17 6.37 -8.49 1.13
CA MET A 17 6.18 -7.67 2.32
C MET A 17 6.48 -8.50 3.58
N GLY A 18 7.75 -8.54 3.98
CA GLY A 18 8.20 -9.20 5.22
C GLY A 18 9.30 -10.23 5.01
N VAL A 19 9.81 -10.76 6.13
CA VAL A 19 10.91 -11.73 6.18
C VAL A 19 10.41 -13.18 6.03
N GLU A 20 9.15 -13.45 6.37
CA GLU A 20 8.56 -14.79 6.26
C GLU A 20 8.14 -15.12 4.83
N GLN A 21 8.44 -16.34 4.39
CA GLN A 21 7.94 -16.88 3.13
C GLN A 21 6.44 -17.20 3.24
N ASN A 22 5.61 -16.19 2.99
CA ASN A 22 4.17 -16.34 2.86
C ASN A 22 3.73 -15.94 1.46
N VAL A 23 3.16 -16.89 0.71
CA VAL A 23 2.66 -16.67 -0.65
C VAL A 23 1.61 -15.57 -0.76
N ASN A 24 0.95 -15.21 0.36
CA ASN A 24 -0.05 -14.14 0.41
C ASN A 24 0.53 -12.75 0.66
N ASN A 25 1.85 -12.65 0.90
CA ASN A 25 2.55 -11.39 1.15
C ASN A 25 3.33 -10.91 -0.09
N VAL A 26 3.06 -11.46 -1.27
CA VAL A 26 3.74 -11.12 -2.53
C VAL A 26 2.76 -11.26 -3.72
N GLY A 27 3.11 -10.60 -4.83
CA GLY A 27 2.40 -10.72 -6.11
C GLY A 27 1.23 -9.75 -6.26
N LEU A 28 0.37 -10.02 -7.23
CA LEU A 28 -0.76 -9.15 -7.61
C LEU A 28 -2.11 -9.86 -7.45
N SER A 29 -2.19 -10.81 -6.51
CA SER A 29 -3.48 -11.40 -6.15
C SER A 29 -4.37 -10.33 -5.53
N ARG A 30 -5.68 -10.38 -5.80
CA ARG A 30 -6.66 -9.47 -5.17
C ARG A 30 -6.50 -9.41 -3.65
N ARG A 31 -6.31 -10.58 -3.01
CA ARG A 31 -6.08 -10.68 -1.57
C ARG A 31 -4.88 -9.84 -1.11
N HIS A 32 -3.74 -9.98 -1.78
CA HIS A 32 -2.53 -9.25 -1.41
C HIS A 32 -2.67 -7.75 -1.68
N ILE A 33 -3.27 -7.37 -2.82
CA ILE A 33 -3.49 -5.96 -3.18
C ILE A 33 -4.35 -5.25 -2.13
N THR A 34 -5.48 -5.84 -1.73
CA THR A 34 -6.39 -5.27 -0.73
C THR A 34 -5.73 -5.20 0.66
N ALA A 35 -5.13 -6.30 1.12
CA ALA A 35 -4.46 -6.29 2.43
C ALA A 35 -3.26 -5.32 2.48
N SER A 36 -2.55 -5.14 1.37
CA SER A 36 -1.40 -4.23 1.28
C SER A 36 -1.82 -2.77 1.24
N ILE A 37 -2.94 -2.41 0.57
CA ILE A 37 -3.41 -1.02 0.58
C ILE A 37 -3.92 -0.64 1.98
N ASP A 38 -4.69 -1.51 2.65
CA ASP A 38 -5.18 -1.26 4.02
C ASP A 38 -4.01 -0.94 4.98
N LYS A 39 -3.00 -1.82 5.01
CA LYS A 39 -1.79 -1.62 5.82
C LYS A 39 -0.99 -0.37 5.42
N SER A 40 -1.04 0.03 4.15
CA SER A 40 -0.31 1.22 3.69
C SER A 40 -1.00 2.50 4.15
N LEU A 41 -2.32 2.54 4.03
CA LEU A 41 -3.15 3.63 4.53
C LEU A 41 -2.98 3.83 6.04
N ASP A 42 -3.00 2.72 6.80
CA ASP A 42 -2.74 2.74 8.25
C ASP A 42 -1.36 3.33 8.56
N ARG A 43 -0.28 2.85 7.92
CA ARG A 43 1.09 3.36 8.14
C ARG A 43 1.27 4.82 7.75
N LEU A 44 0.55 5.27 6.72
CA LEU A 44 0.62 6.64 6.21
C LEU A 44 -0.33 7.58 6.96
N HIS A 45 -1.14 7.06 7.88
CA HIS A 45 -2.17 7.79 8.61
C HIS A 45 -3.08 8.61 7.69
N THR A 46 -3.52 8.01 6.58
CA THR A 46 -4.41 8.63 5.60
C THR A 46 -5.44 7.63 5.10
N ASN A 47 -6.57 8.13 4.60
CA ASN A 47 -7.65 7.33 4.04
C ASN A 47 -7.52 7.09 2.52
N TYR A 48 -6.58 7.75 1.83
CA TYR A 48 -6.35 7.53 0.41
C TYR A 48 -4.93 7.87 -0.05
N VAL A 49 -4.52 7.23 -1.15
CA VAL A 49 -3.34 7.58 -1.95
C VAL A 49 -3.81 8.08 -3.32
N ASP A 50 -3.04 8.95 -3.95
CA ASP A 50 -3.37 9.47 -5.28
C ASP A 50 -2.92 8.48 -6.37
N LEU A 51 -1.87 7.71 -6.09
CA LEU A 51 -1.31 6.74 -7.03
C LEU A 51 -0.98 5.44 -6.31
N TYR A 52 -1.54 4.34 -6.83
CA TYR A 52 -1.20 2.99 -6.41
C TYR A 52 -0.59 2.21 -7.58
N GLN A 53 0.71 1.92 -7.49
CA GLN A 53 1.48 1.25 -8.55
C GLN A 53 1.52 -0.27 -8.31
N VAL A 54 1.47 -1.05 -9.39
CA VAL A 54 1.51 -2.52 -9.41
C VAL A 54 2.77 -3.05 -10.10
#